data_AF-A0A4P5ZZP5-F1
#
_entry.id   AF-A0A4P5ZZP5-F1
#
_cell.length_a   1.000
_cell.length_b   1.000
_cell.length_c   1.000
_cell.angle_alpha   90.00
_cell.angle_beta   90.00
_cell.angle_gamma   90.00
#
_symmetry.space_group_name_H-M   'P 1'
#
loop_
_entity.id
_entity.type
_entity.pdbx_description
1 polymer ?
#
loop_
_entity_poly.entity_id
_entity_poly.type
_entity_poly.pdbx_seq_one_letter_code
_entity_poly.pdbx_strand_id
1 'polypeptide(L)'
;MDGWIKLIGLAVVGIGGLIAVAAVINYLTYNRLLSWFEQREPLLEADRDRVGVSIMEHLSNGNYGVRTGIFDRVTEEVIEQETFEARNVDEQIKQAHQENGYVIYTLS
;
A
#
# COMPACT_ATOMS: atom_id res chain seq x y z
N MET A 1 -3.42 9.96 -20.44
CA MET A 1 -2.96 9.30 -19.19
C MET A 1 -2.72 10.44 -18.25
N ASP A 2 -3.80 10.97 -17.65
CA ASP A 2 -3.79 12.27 -16.99
C ASP A 2 -4.60 12.13 -15.70
N GLY A 3 -3.91 12.22 -14.57
CA GLY A 3 -4.45 12.07 -13.22
C GLY A 3 -4.09 10.72 -12.57
N TRP A 4 -3.69 10.59 -11.30
CA TRP A 4 -3.62 11.50 -10.17
C TRP A 4 -2.89 10.76 -9.01
N ILE A 5 -1.55 10.76 -8.98
CA ILE A 5 -0.80 10.18 -7.83
C ILE A 5 0.38 11.09 -7.50
N LYS A 6 0.34 11.74 -6.33
CA LYS A 6 1.49 12.43 -5.75
C LYS A 6 2.05 11.59 -4.62
N LEU A 7 3.29 11.14 -4.78
CA LEU A 7 4.07 10.50 -3.73
C LEU A 7 4.34 11.54 -2.64
N ILE A 8 3.71 11.40 -1.47
CA ILE A 8 4.05 12.20 -0.30
C ILE A 8 4.57 11.24 0.76
N GLY A 9 5.89 11.19 0.91
CA GLY A 9 6.55 10.43 1.97
C GLY A 9 6.31 11.11 3.32
N LEU A 10 5.32 10.62 4.09
CA LEU A 10 5.18 10.94 5.51
C LEU A 10 4.76 9.69 6.28
N ALA A 11 5.38 9.45 7.44
CA ALA A 11 5.26 8.20 8.18
C ALA A 11 3.84 8.06 8.77
N VAL A 12 3.06 7.10 8.27
CA VAL A 12 1.83 6.64 8.94
C VAL A 12 2.22 5.50 9.87
N VAL A 13 2.56 5.86 11.10
CA VAL A 13 2.81 4.92 12.21
C VAL A 13 1.45 4.44 12.72
N GLY A 14 0.83 3.48 12.03
CA GLY A 14 -0.51 2.99 12.42
C GLY A 14 -0.89 1.61 11.90
N ILE A 15 -0.24 1.08 10.87
CA ILE A 15 -0.59 -0.23 10.31
C ILE A 15 0.12 -1.36 11.09
N GLY A 16 -0.18 -1.46 12.39
CA GLY A 16 0.29 -2.50 13.28
C GLY A 16 -0.82 -3.49 13.60
N GLY A 17 -1.05 -4.48 12.74
CA GLY A 17 -2.05 -5.53 12.94
C GLY A 17 -1.59 -6.90 12.45
N LEU A 18 -2.11 -7.96 13.08
CA LEU A 18 -1.85 -9.39 12.78
C LEU A 18 -1.85 -9.66 11.26
N ILE A 19 -0.78 -10.28 10.78
CA ILE A 19 -0.55 -10.57 9.37
C ILE A 19 -1.31 -11.84 8.98
N ALA A 20 -2.53 -11.69 8.48
CA ALA A 20 -3.14 -12.72 7.66
C ALA A 20 -2.66 -12.52 6.22
N VAL A 21 -1.68 -13.29 5.77
CA VAL A 21 -1.24 -13.28 4.38
C VAL A 21 -2.42 -13.71 3.51
N ALA A 22 -2.93 -12.79 2.68
CA ALA A 22 -4.06 -13.06 1.81
C ALA A 22 -3.66 -13.94 0.62
N ALA A 23 -2.45 -13.71 0.09
CA ALA A 23 -1.90 -14.48 -1.01
C ALA A 23 -0.37 -14.51 -1.01
N VAL A 24 0.19 -15.66 -1.40
CA VAL A 24 1.60 -15.79 -1.78
C VAL A 24 1.69 -15.77 -3.30
N ILE A 25 2.42 -14.80 -3.85
CA ILE A 25 2.53 -14.56 -5.29
C ILE A 25 3.99 -14.58 -5.75
N ASN A 26 4.22 -15.00 -6.99
CA ASN A 26 5.58 -15.09 -7.51
C ASN A 26 6.18 -13.71 -7.85
N TYR A 27 5.35 -12.79 -8.33
CA TYR A 27 5.77 -11.48 -8.78
C TYR A 27 4.64 -10.45 -8.55
N LEU A 28 4.91 -9.43 -7.75
CA LEU A 28 4.00 -8.29 -7.57
C LEU A 28 4.42 -7.15 -8.50
N THR A 29 3.45 -6.60 -9.22
CA THR A 29 3.64 -5.46 -10.10
C THR A 29 3.00 -4.21 -9.53
N TYR A 30 3.55 -3.05 -9.88
CA TYR A 30 3.00 -1.75 -9.50
C TYR A 30 1.56 -1.58 -9.98
N ASN A 31 1.23 -2.04 -11.19
CA ASN A 31 -0.15 -2.02 -11.71
C ASN A 31 -1.10 -2.84 -10.83
N ARG A 32 -0.69 -4.03 -10.37
CA ARG A 32 -1.55 -4.84 -9.48
C ARG A 32 -1.78 -4.15 -8.14
N LEU A 33 -0.75 -3.49 -7.61
CA LEU A 33 -0.83 -2.71 -6.39
C LEU A 33 -1.77 -1.52 -6.59
N LEU A 34 -1.64 -0.76 -7.68
CA LEU A 34 -2.54 0.36 -7.99
C LEU A 34 -3.98 -0.09 -8.21
N SER A 35 -4.20 -1.18 -8.94
CA SER A 35 -5.54 -1.71 -9.17
C SER A 35 -6.28 -2.11 -7.90
N TRP A 36 -5.56 -2.40 -6.80
CA TRP A 36 -6.18 -2.60 -5.49
C TRP A 36 -6.83 -1.32 -4.96
N PHE A 37 -6.13 -0.18 -5.12
CA PHE A 37 -6.65 1.14 -4.74
C PHE A 37 -7.72 1.64 -5.71
N GLU A 38 -7.56 1.41 -7.01
CA GLU A 38 -8.58 1.77 -8.03
C GLU A 38 -9.91 1.07 -7.74
N GLN A 39 -9.89 -0.22 -7.38
CA GLN A 39 -11.10 -0.96 -6.98
C GLN A 39 -11.77 -0.40 -5.71
N ARG A 40 -11.05 0.42 -4.94
CA ARG A 40 -11.50 1.02 -3.68
C ARG A 40 -11.53 2.55 -3.75
N GLU A 41 -11.47 3.11 -4.95
CA GLU A 41 -11.64 4.54 -5.18
C GLU A 41 -12.90 5.10 -4.48
N PRO A 42 -14.07 4.43 -4.49
CA PRO A 42 -15.24 4.92 -3.75
C PRO A 42 -15.02 5.06 -2.24
N LEU A 43 -14.16 4.23 -1.63
CA LEU A 43 -13.85 4.33 -0.20
C LEU A 43 -12.93 5.53 0.10
N LEU A 44 -12.01 5.82 -0.82
CA LEU A 44 -11.09 6.96 -0.75
C LEU A 44 -11.82 8.29 -1.06
N GLU A 45 -12.77 8.30 -1.99
CA GLU A 45 -13.59 9.47 -2.32
C GLU A 45 -14.62 9.81 -1.23
N ALA A 46 -15.11 8.80 -0.52
CA ALA A 46 -16.14 8.97 0.51
C ALA A 46 -15.70 9.85 1.68
N ASP A 47 -14.39 9.95 1.95
CA ASP A 47 -13.85 10.79 3.01
C ASP A 47 -12.46 11.32 2.64
N ARG A 48 -12.30 12.64 2.63
CA ARG A 48 -11.03 13.33 2.34
C ARG A 48 -9.93 13.01 3.34
N ASP A 49 -10.30 12.54 4.53
CA ASP A 49 -9.36 12.19 5.59
C ASP A 49 -8.79 10.78 5.41
N ARG A 50 -9.31 9.99 4.45
CA ARG A 50 -8.77 8.69 4.06
C ARG A 50 -7.66 8.80 3.04
N VAL A 51 -6.65 7.95 3.21
CA VAL A 51 -5.50 7.82 2.30
C VAL A 51 -5.20 6.36 2.04
N GLY A 52 -4.76 6.05 0.83
CA GLY A 52 -4.17 4.75 0.54
C GLY A 52 -2.74 4.70 1.09
N VAL A 53 -2.33 3.56 1.62
CA VAL A 53 -0.98 3.33 2.11
C VAL A 53 -0.50 1.98 1.62
N SER A 54 0.73 1.90 1.14
CA SER A 54 1.43 0.63 1.01
C SER A 54 2.71 0.62 1.84
N ILE A 55 3.01 -0.53 2.45
CA ILE A 55 4.23 -0.79 3.21
C ILE A 55 4.89 -2.01 2.59
N MET A 56 6.20 -1.93 2.37
CA MET A 56 7.04 -3.02 1.90
C MET A 56 8.09 -3.35 2.95
N GLU A 57 8.15 -4.62 3.34
CA GLU A 57 9.13 -5.17 4.25
C GLU A 57 9.87 -6.36 3.63
N HIS A 58 11.12 -6.56 4.04
CA HIS A 58 11.87 -7.76 3.69
C HIS A 58 11.62 -8.83 4.75
N LEU A 59 11.11 -9.98 4.32
CA LEU A 59 10.81 -11.11 5.20
C LEU A 59 12.06 -11.96 5.42
N SER A 60 12.10 -12.68 6.54
CA SER A 60 13.24 -13.55 6.90
C SER A 60 13.48 -14.70 5.92
N ASN A 61 12.48 -15.06 5.12
CA ASN A 61 12.56 -16.10 4.09
C ASN A 61 13.08 -15.58 2.73
N GLY A 62 13.47 -14.29 2.64
CA GLY A 62 13.96 -13.66 1.42
C GLY A 62 12.85 -13.11 0.51
N ASN A 63 11.57 -13.32 0.83
CA ASN A 63 10.45 -12.72 0.12
C ASN A 63 10.18 -11.29 0.60
N TYR A 64 9.33 -10.59 -0.14
CA TYR A 64 8.78 -9.28 0.22
C TYR A 64 7.41 -9.45 0.85
N GLY A 65 7.19 -8.81 2.00
CA GLY A 65 5.86 -8.54 2.53
C GLY A 65 5.40 -7.20 1.99
N VAL A 66 4.28 -7.17 1.25
CA VAL A 66 3.69 -5.92 0.78
C VAL A 66 2.29 -5.81 1.34
N ARG A 67 2.08 -4.83 2.21
CA ARG A 67 0.80 -4.53 2.83
C ARG A 67 0.22 -3.29 2.18
N THR A 68 -1.01 -3.37 1.70
CA THR A 68 -1.76 -2.23 1.16
C THR A 68 -3.00 -2.00 1.99
N GLY A 69 -3.38 -0.75 2.25
CA GLY A 69 -4.55 -0.45 3.04
C GLY A 69 -5.08 0.96 2.85
N ILE A 70 -6.32 1.19 3.30
CA ILE A 70 -6.92 2.52 3.42
C ILE A 70 -6.87 2.90 4.89
N PHE A 71 -6.24 4.04 5.17
CA PHE A 71 -6.06 4.58 6.51
C PHE A 71 -6.83 5.88 6.64
N ASP A 72 -7.62 6.01 7.71
CA ASP A 72 -8.31 7.22 8.07
C ASP A 72 -7.46 8.06 9.04
N ARG A 73 -7.08 9.26 8.62
CA ARG A 73 -6.13 10.11 9.35
C ARG A 73 -6.71 10.77 10.60
N VAL A 74 -8.03 10.81 10.74
CA VAL A 74 -8.71 11.45 11.88
C VAL A 74 -8.94 10.45 12.99
N THR A 75 -9.42 9.27 12.63
CA THR A 75 -9.66 8.18 13.58
C THR A 75 -8.41 7.35 13.88
N GLU A 76 -7.37 7.49 13.06
CA GLU A 76 -6.15 6.68 13.10
C GLU A 76 -6.42 5.17 12.90
N GLU A 77 -7.49 4.83 12.18
CA GLU A 77 -7.92 3.46 11.94
C GLU A 77 -7.61 2.99 10.52
N VAL A 78 -7.35 1.69 10.41
CA VAL A 78 -7.26 0.99 9.12
C VAL A 78 -8.66 0.55 8.72
N ILE A 79 -9.20 1.17 7.67
CA ILE A 79 -10.54 0.89 7.13
C ILE A 79 -10.55 -0.46 6.41
N GLU A 80 -9.52 -0.71 5.60
CA GLU A 80 -9.35 -1.95 4.88
C GLU A 80 -7.87 -2.22 4.62
N GLN A 81 -7.45 -3.48 4.62
CA GLN A 81 -6.08 -3.87 4.28
C GLN A 81 -6.03 -5.21 3.56
N GLU A 82 -4.99 -5.39 2.74
CA GLU A 82 -4.59 -6.66 2.16
C GLU A 82 -3.07 -6.81 2.29
N THR A 83 -2.61 -8.04 2.55
CA THR A 83 -1.18 -8.35 2.60
C THR A 83 -0.82 -9.41 1.58
N PHE A 84 0.18 -9.10 0.76
CA PHE A 84 0.81 -9.99 -0.20
C PHE A 84 2.16 -10.45 0.32
N GLU A 85 2.46 -11.73 0.20
CA GLU A 85 3.83 -12.21 0.23
C GLU A 85 4.29 -12.41 -1.22
N ALA A 86 5.30 -11.68 -1.66
CA ALA A 86 5.80 -11.70 -3.02
C ALA A 86 7.24 -12.19 -3.07
N ARG A 87 7.55 -13.20 -3.88
CA ARG A 87 8.95 -13.64 -4.07
C ARG A 87 9.80 -12.56 -4.75
N ASN A 88 9.17 -11.75 -5.59
CA ASN A 88 9.78 -10.62 -6.28
C ASN A 88 8.77 -9.49 -6.41
N VAL A 89 9.29 -8.26 -6.47
CA VAL A 89 8.53 -7.05 -6.80
C VAL A 89 9.23 -6.35 -7.98
N ASP A 90 8.47 -5.63 -8.79
CA ASP A 90 9.06 -4.84 -9.87
C ASP A 90 9.84 -3.62 -9.38
N GLU A 91 10.62 -3.05 -10.29
CA GLU A 91 11.49 -1.91 -9.99
C GLU A 91 10.70 -0.67 -9.57
N GLN A 92 9.47 -0.49 -10.05
CA GLN A 92 8.63 0.64 -9.68
C GLN A 92 8.19 0.55 -8.21
N ILE A 93 7.77 -0.63 -7.75
CA ILE A 93 7.48 -0.87 -6.33
C ILE A 93 8.73 -0.62 -5.49
N LYS A 94 9.89 -1.15 -5.91
CA LYS A 94 11.15 -0.92 -5.18
C LYS A 94 11.41 0.56 -5.04
N GLN A 95 11.46 1.29 -6.16
CA GLN A 95 11.74 2.73 -6.21
C GLN A 95 10.77 3.53 -5.34
N ALA A 96 9.47 3.23 -5.41
CA ALA A 96 8.47 3.92 -4.60
C ALA A 96 8.71 3.71 -3.09
N HIS A 97 9.23 2.55 -2.68
CA HIS A 97 9.44 2.20 -1.27
C HIS A 97 10.90 2.38 -0.79
N GLN A 98 11.82 2.92 -1.60
CA GLN A 98 13.26 2.97 -1.29
C GLN A 98 13.61 3.80 -0.04
N GLU A 99 12.94 4.91 0.21
CA GLU A 99 13.34 5.82 1.29
C GLU A 99 12.93 5.31 2.67
N ASN A 100 11.66 4.94 2.84
CA ASN A 100 11.10 4.67 4.17
C ASN A 100 10.33 3.34 4.25
N GLY A 101 10.33 2.53 3.18
CA GLY A 101 9.57 1.27 3.14
C GLY A 101 8.04 1.46 3.09
N TYR A 102 7.53 2.67 2.91
CA TYR A 102 6.09 2.93 2.75
C TYR A 102 5.81 4.03 1.72
N VAL A 103 4.59 4.03 1.19
CA VAL A 103 4.07 4.99 0.20
C VAL A 103 2.65 5.40 0.58
N ILE A 104 2.33 6.68 0.44
CA ILE A 104 0.97 7.20 0.56
C ILE A 104 0.40 7.50 -0.82
N TYR A 105 -0.83 7.07 -1.05
CA TYR A 105 -1.64 7.32 -2.23
C TYR A 105 -2.80 8.24 -1.83
N THR A 106 -2.91 9.39 -2.50
CA THR A 106 -4.03 10.31 -2.34
C THR A 106 -4.71 10.51 -3.67
N LEU A 107 -6.04 10.53 -3.67
CA LEU A 107 -6.79 11.13 -4.77
C LEU A 107 -6.44 12.63 -4.83
N SER A 108 -6.44 13.20 -6.03
CA SER A 108 -6.13 14.63 -6.19
C SER A 108 -7.13 15.33 -7.08
#